data_AF-A0A1G9M4C2-F1
#
_entry.id   AF-A0A1G9M4C2-F1
#
_cell.length_a   1.000
_cell.length_b   1.000
_cell.length_c   1.000
_cell.angle_alpha   90.00
_cell.angle_beta   90.00
_cell.angle_gamma   90.00
#
_symmetry.space_group_name_H-M   'P 1'
#
loop_
_entity.id
_entity.type
_entity.pdbx_description
1 polymer ?
#
loop_
_entity_poly.entity_id
_entity_poly.type
_entity_poly.pdbx_seq_one_letter_code
_entity_poly.pdbx_strand_id
1 'polypeptide(L)'
;MAEQGTRQTQGRGQRYDNVLDTIGDTPTIRINRLAPEHVTLYVKAEAFNPGGSVKDRLAVNIIEAAERAGTLKPGQTVVEATSGNTGIGLAMVCAQKGYPLVITMHDGFSVERRRLMRMFGAKVVLTPKAEGGLGMVRKAEALAEKNGWFLAHQFETAANADIHEETTAREILADFDGERLDYLVTGYGTGGTLTGVGRVLRKERPDTKIVLSEPANAQLLGSGDAQGRKEDGAPAPRLRSASDPGLDARLHPAGSAGIH
;
A
#
# COMPACT_ATOMS: atom_id res chain seq x y z
N MET A 1 -2.11 35.21 -4.24
CA MET A 1 -1.39 36.49 -4.32
C MET A 1 0.07 36.19 -4.06
N ALA A 2 0.98 36.51 -4.97
CA ALA A 2 2.41 36.44 -4.65
C ALA A 2 2.69 37.64 -3.74
N GLU A 3 3.02 37.37 -2.48
CA GLU A 3 3.63 38.39 -1.63
C GLU A 3 4.90 38.92 -2.30
N GLN A 4 5.17 40.21 -2.11
CA GLN A 4 6.31 40.88 -2.74
C GLN A 4 7.63 40.32 -2.18
N GLY A 5 8.28 39.43 -2.94
CA GLY A 5 9.58 38.84 -2.64
C GLY A 5 9.78 37.48 -3.31
N THR A 6 11.04 37.09 -3.55
CA THR A 6 11.36 35.72 -3.96
C THR A 6 11.05 34.76 -2.81
N ARG A 7 10.37 33.65 -3.09
CA ARG A 7 10.07 32.59 -2.11
C ARG A 7 11.33 32.17 -1.34
N GLN A 8 11.25 32.17 -0.01
CA GLN A 8 12.30 31.67 0.88
C GLN A 8 11.84 30.37 1.56
N THR A 9 12.79 29.53 1.98
CA THR A 9 12.55 28.29 2.74
C THR A 9 13.53 28.18 3.89
N GLN A 10 13.10 27.63 5.03
CA GLN A 10 13.97 27.44 6.21
C GLN A 10 14.76 26.12 6.19
N GLY A 11 14.43 25.20 5.28
CA GLY A 11 14.95 23.82 5.31
C GLY A 11 14.26 22.97 6.39
N ARG A 12 14.58 21.66 6.45
CA ARG A 12 13.94 20.72 7.40
C ARG A 12 14.50 20.78 8.82
N GLY A 13 15.66 21.42 9.04
CA GLY A 13 16.33 21.46 10.35
C GLY A 13 16.88 20.12 10.85
N GLN A 14 16.72 19.03 10.09
CA GLN A 14 17.21 17.69 10.40
C GLN A 14 17.86 17.03 9.19
N ARG A 15 18.81 16.12 9.46
CA ARG A 15 19.47 15.23 8.49
C ARG A 15 19.04 13.80 8.80
N TYR A 16 18.96 12.97 7.77
CA TYR A 16 18.58 11.57 7.90
C TYR A 16 19.75 10.69 7.48
N ASP A 17 20.06 9.67 8.28
CA ASP A 17 21.12 8.70 7.96
C ASP A 17 20.60 7.56 7.06
N ASN A 18 19.27 7.43 6.98
CA ASN A 18 18.59 6.39 6.24
C ASN A 18 17.39 6.97 5.47
N VAL A 19 17.25 6.63 4.19
CA VAL A 19 16.11 7.05 3.35
C VAL A 19 14.77 6.53 3.90
N LEU A 20 14.77 5.41 4.62
CA LEU A 20 13.55 4.85 5.21
C LEU A 20 12.97 5.75 6.31
N ASP A 21 13.82 6.54 6.98
CA ASP A 21 13.39 7.52 7.99
C ASP A 21 12.65 8.72 7.37
N THR A 22 12.60 8.79 6.04
CA THR A 22 11.83 9.79 5.29
C THR A 22 10.47 9.27 4.78
N ILE A 23 10.12 8.03 5.09
CA ILE A 23 8.80 7.46 4.83
C ILE A 23 7.81 8.00 5.86
N GLY A 24 6.67 8.48 5.39
CA GLY A 24 5.67 9.13 6.23
C GLY A 24 5.81 10.64 6.28
N ASP A 25 5.07 11.26 7.21
CA ASP A 25 4.94 12.72 7.36
C ASP A 25 4.67 13.42 6.02
N THR A 26 3.79 12.81 5.23
CA THR A 26 3.48 13.31 3.89
C THR A 26 2.57 14.53 3.98
N PRO A 27 2.71 15.53 3.10
CA PRO A 27 1.97 16.76 3.25
C PRO A 27 0.47 16.58 2.95
N THR A 28 -0.36 17.25 3.75
CA THR A 28 -1.79 17.47 3.45
C THR A 28 -1.95 18.77 2.69
N ILE A 29 -2.39 18.70 1.43
CA ILE A 29 -2.38 19.82 0.49
C ILE A 29 -3.81 20.21 0.11
N ARG A 30 -4.14 21.50 0.27
CA ARG A 30 -5.44 22.05 -0.12
C ARG A 30 -5.60 22.10 -1.65
N ILE A 31 -6.75 21.67 -2.14
CA ILE A 31 -7.16 21.78 -3.54
C ILE A 31 -8.01 23.03 -3.73
N ASN A 32 -7.39 24.09 -4.25
CA ASN A 32 -8.00 25.43 -4.30
C ASN A 32 -8.94 25.68 -5.49
N ARG A 33 -8.96 24.82 -6.52
CA ARG A 33 -9.65 25.11 -7.79
C ARG A 33 -10.62 24.05 -8.30
N LEU A 34 -10.48 22.80 -7.83
CA LEU A 34 -11.30 21.68 -8.32
C LEU A 34 -12.47 21.36 -7.39
N ALA A 35 -12.44 21.87 -6.16
CA ALA A 35 -13.51 21.66 -5.20
C ALA A 35 -14.69 22.61 -5.49
N PRO A 36 -15.95 22.17 -5.29
CA PRO A 36 -17.09 23.08 -5.23
C PRO A 36 -16.84 24.20 -4.21
N GLU A 37 -17.39 25.39 -4.45
CA GLU A 37 -17.11 26.58 -3.62
C GLU A 37 -17.43 26.39 -2.13
N HIS A 38 -18.42 25.55 -1.81
CA HIS A 38 -18.86 25.26 -0.45
C HIS A 38 -18.11 24.06 0.19
N VAL A 39 -17.09 23.52 -0.47
CA VAL A 39 -16.32 22.35 0.00
C VAL A 39 -14.85 22.71 0.12
N THR A 40 -14.29 22.50 1.32
CA THR A 40 -12.83 22.53 1.51
C THR A 40 -12.27 21.14 1.26
N LEU A 41 -11.50 20.98 0.19
CA LEU A 41 -10.89 19.70 -0.17
C LEU A 41 -9.39 19.70 0.07
N TYR A 42 -8.89 18.64 0.70
CA TYR A 42 -7.47 18.36 0.88
C TYR A 42 -7.11 16.99 0.31
N VAL A 43 -5.83 16.82 -0.01
CA VAL A 43 -5.25 15.53 -0.40
C VAL A 43 -4.06 15.21 0.49
N LYS A 44 -4.05 14.00 1.07
CA LYS A 44 -2.86 13.44 1.72
C LYS A 44 -1.90 12.92 0.65
N ALA A 45 -0.82 13.65 0.41
CA ALA A 45 0.01 13.47 -0.79
C ALA A 45 1.07 12.37 -0.62
N GLU A 46 0.63 11.12 -0.60
CA GLU A 46 1.49 9.93 -0.43
C GLU A 46 2.54 9.72 -1.53
N ALA A 47 2.48 10.50 -2.62
CA ALA A 47 3.52 10.54 -3.65
C ALA A 47 4.85 11.17 -3.17
N PHE A 48 4.83 11.83 -2.01
CA PHE A 48 6.02 12.43 -1.39
C PHE A 48 6.86 11.45 -0.57
N ASN A 49 6.39 10.20 -0.36
CA ASN A 49 7.27 9.15 0.15
C ASN A 49 8.44 8.92 -0.83
N PRO A 50 9.62 8.48 -0.37
CA PRO A 50 10.85 8.41 -1.18
C PRO A 50 10.78 7.46 -2.38
N GLY A 51 10.01 6.37 -2.30
CA GLY A 51 9.68 5.46 -3.41
C GLY A 51 8.48 5.91 -4.24
N GLY A 52 7.89 7.06 -3.90
CA GLY A 52 6.87 7.76 -4.68
C GLY A 52 5.44 7.30 -4.43
N SER A 53 5.16 6.57 -3.34
CA SER A 53 3.80 6.12 -3.06
C SER A 53 3.53 5.69 -1.62
N VAL A 54 2.24 5.52 -1.31
CA VAL A 54 1.74 4.95 -0.04
C VAL A 54 2.30 3.56 0.29
N LYS A 55 2.81 2.82 -0.71
CA LYS A 55 3.32 1.45 -0.49
C LYS A 55 4.68 1.42 0.19
N ASP A 56 5.37 2.54 0.32
CA ASP A 56 6.62 2.61 1.06
C ASP A 56 6.37 2.33 2.55
N ARG A 57 5.26 2.87 3.10
CA ARG A 57 4.79 2.57 4.46
C ARG A 57 4.57 1.07 4.67
N LEU A 58 3.87 0.44 3.73
CA LEU A 58 3.62 -0.99 3.77
C LEU A 58 4.92 -1.79 3.73
N ALA A 59 5.80 -1.45 2.78
CA ALA A 59 7.04 -2.18 2.55
C ALA A 59 7.96 -2.14 3.76
N VAL A 60 8.15 -0.96 4.38
CA VAL A 60 9.00 -0.84 5.57
C VAL A 60 8.41 -1.62 6.74
N ASN A 61 7.10 -1.53 6.99
CA ASN A 61 6.52 -2.21 8.14
C ASN A 61 6.44 -3.74 7.97
N ILE A 62 6.26 -4.26 6.75
CA ILE A 62 6.33 -5.72 6.51
C ILE A 62 7.70 -6.26 6.92
N ILE A 63 8.77 -5.62 6.44
CA ILE A 63 10.13 -6.06 6.71
C ILE A 63 10.45 -5.93 8.20
N GLU A 64 10.13 -4.78 8.81
CA GLU A 64 10.43 -4.54 10.22
C GLU A 64 9.59 -5.40 11.16
N ALA A 65 8.33 -5.67 10.84
CA ALA A 65 7.52 -6.62 11.59
C ALA A 65 8.11 -8.03 11.54
N ALA A 66 8.59 -8.46 10.36
CA ALA A 66 9.22 -9.77 10.19
C ALA A 66 10.58 -9.87 10.89
N GLU A 67 11.36 -8.78 10.92
CA GLU A 67 12.58 -8.65 11.72
C GLU A 67 12.27 -8.79 13.21
N ARG A 68 11.29 -8.01 13.71
CA ARG A 68 10.86 -8.07 15.13
C ARG A 68 10.34 -9.45 15.54
N ALA A 69 9.62 -10.13 14.64
CA ALA A 69 9.10 -11.48 14.88
C ALA A 69 10.16 -12.58 14.72
N GLY A 70 11.35 -12.26 14.20
CA GLY A 70 12.41 -13.23 13.90
C GLY A 70 12.09 -14.16 12.72
N THR A 71 11.02 -13.90 11.97
CA THR A 71 10.62 -14.69 10.80
C THR A 71 11.43 -14.35 9.56
N LEU A 72 12.00 -13.13 9.50
CA LEU A 72 12.98 -12.72 8.50
C LEU A 72 14.37 -12.68 9.14
N LYS A 73 15.28 -13.51 8.64
CA LYS A 73 16.67 -13.60 9.14
C LYS A 73 17.59 -12.65 8.36
N PRO A 74 18.65 -12.10 8.97
CA PRO A 74 19.63 -11.26 8.27
C PRO A 74 20.13 -11.91 6.97
N GLY A 75 20.06 -11.17 5.86
CA GLY A 75 20.48 -11.64 4.53
C GLY A 75 19.55 -12.67 3.86
N GLN A 76 18.45 -13.08 4.50
CA GLN A 76 17.46 -13.95 3.87
C GLN A 76 16.81 -13.24 2.68
N THR A 77 16.54 -13.98 1.61
CA THR A 77 15.87 -13.41 0.44
C THR A 77 14.39 -13.17 0.73
N VAL A 78 13.91 -12.00 0.30
CA VAL A 78 12.50 -11.63 0.28
C VAL A 78 11.93 -11.92 -1.10
N VAL A 79 10.70 -12.44 -1.15
CA VAL A 79 9.96 -12.66 -2.39
C VAL A 79 8.54 -12.11 -2.29
N GLU A 80 8.01 -11.55 -3.37
CA GLU A 80 6.64 -11.02 -3.44
C GLU A 80 6.07 -11.10 -4.86
N ALA A 81 4.74 -11.21 -4.96
CA ALA A 81 4.01 -11.13 -6.23
C ALA A 81 3.41 -9.74 -6.41
N THR A 82 4.04 -8.92 -7.27
CA THR A 82 3.55 -7.56 -7.51
C THR A 82 4.14 -6.98 -8.79
N SER A 83 3.35 -6.18 -9.49
CA SER A 83 3.80 -5.40 -10.65
C SER A 83 3.81 -3.89 -10.38
N GLY A 84 3.44 -3.48 -9.16
CA GLY A 84 3.14 -2.10 -8.83
C GLY A 84 4.03 -1.52 -7.74
N ASN A 85 3.46 -0.56 -7.04
CA ASN A 85 4.16 0.26 -6.05
C ASN A 85 4.75 -0.54 -4.88
N THR A 86 4.11 -1.64 -4.47
CA THR A 86 4.65 -2.52 -3.42
C THR A 86 6.02 -3.08 -3.80
N GLY A 87 6.23 -3.43 -5.07
CA GLY A 87 7.52 -3.96 -5.51
C GLY A 87 8.62 -2.89 -5.50
N ILE A 88 8.27 -1.63 -5.79
CA ILE A 88 9.21 -0.50 -5.72
C ILE A 88 9.58 -0.21 -4.26
N GLY A 89 8.58 -0.11 -3.37
CA GLY A 89 8.81 0.11 -1.94
C GLY A 89 9.64 -1.01 -1.31
N LEU A 90 9.31 -2.28 -1.59
CA LEU A 90 10.10 -3.42 -1.13
C LEU A 90 11.53 -3.39 -1.68
N ALA A 91 11.72 -3.02 -2.95
CA ALA A 91 13.05 -2.96 -3.54
C ALA A 91 13.92 -1.91 -2.84
N MET A 92 13.39 -0.72 -2.57
CA MET A 92 14.08 0.32 -1.81
C MET A 92 14.40 -0.15 -0.38
N VAL A 93 13.43 -0.70 0.35
CA VAL A 93 13.61 -1.18 1.74
C VAL A 93 14.63 -2.31 1.82
N CYS A 94 14.51 -3.31 0.94
CA CYS A 94 15.42 -4.45 0.91
C CYS A 94 16.85 -4.02 0.55
N ALA A 95 17.02 -3.11 -0.42
CA ALA A 95 18.33 -2.57 -0.77
C ALA A 95 18.99 -1.89 0.42
N GLN A 96 18.24 -1.08 1.16
CA GLN A 96 18.75 -0.32 2.30
C GLN A 96 19.04 -1.22 3.53
N LYS A 97 18.20 -2.23 3.78
CA LYS A 97 18.35 -3.16 4.91
C LYS A 97 19.23 -4.39 4.61
N GLY A 98 19.72 -4.54 3.37
CA GLY A 98 20.63 -5.63 2.99
C GLY A 98 19.96 -6.98 2.70
N TYR A 99 18.70 -6.97 2.27
CA TYR A 99 17.98 -8.18 1.85
C TYR A 99 17.99 -8.32 0.33
N PRO A 100 18.32 -9.51 -0.22
CA PRO A 100 18.04 -9.79 -1.63
C PRO A 100 16.53 -9.82 -1.88
N LEU A 101 16.06 -9.20 -2.96
CA LEU A 101 14.64 -9.19 -3.32
C LEU A 101 14.38 -9.88 -4.65
N VAL A 102 13.34 -10.72 -4.68
CA VAL A 102 12.79 -11.33 -5.89
C VAL A 102 11.33 -10.92 -6.06
N ILE A 103 11.01 -10.23 -7.15
CA ILE A 103 9.65 -9.88 -7.53
C ILE A 103 9.17 -10.81 -8.64
N THR A 104 8.01 -11.42 -8.45
CA THR A 104 7.30 -12.13 -9.52
C THR A 104 6.25 -11.21 -10.12
N MET A 105 6.22 -11.11 -11.45
CA MET A 105 5.21 -10.36 -12.19
C MET A 105 4.95 -10.98 -13.56
N HIS A 106 3.77 -10.80 -14.14
CA HIS A 106 3.55 -11.33 -15.49
C HIS A 106 4.22 -10.46 -16.57
N ASP A 107 4.57 -11.07 -17.70
CA ASP A 107 5.30 -10.44 -18.81
C ASP A 107 4.55 -9.29 -19.53
N GLY A 108 3.22 -9.23 -19.41
CA GLY A 108 2.39 -8.13 -19.94
C GLY A 108 2.53 -6.76 -19.25
N PHE A 109 3.30 -6.64 -18.17
CA PHE A 109 3.51 -5.35 -17.47
C PHE A 109 4.65 -4.52 -18.06
N SER A 110 4.59 -3.20 -17.83
CA SER A 110 5.49 -2.20 -18.42
C SER A 110 6.98 -2.49 -18.16
N VAL A 111 7.83 -2.13 -19.13
CA VAL A 111 9.30 -2.27 -19.03
C VAL A 111 9.86 -1.31 -17.97
N GLU A 112 9.27 -0.12 -17.85
CA GLU A 112 9.70 0.96 -16.96
C GLU A 112 9.66 0.53 -15.50
N ARG A 113 8.58 -0.12 -15.06
CA ARG A 113 8.46 -0.63 -13.69
C ARG A 113 9.51 -1.69 -13.38
N ARG A 114 9.81 -2.57 -14.36
CA ARG A 114 10.86 -3.58 -14.22
C ARG A 114 12.25 -2.95 -14.11
N ARG A 115 12.51 -1.88 -14.85
CA ARG A 115 13.78 -1.13 -14.77
C ARG A 115 13.94 -0.49 -13.40
N LEU A 116 12.89 0.16 -12.89
CA LEU A 116 12.95 0.83 -11.58
C LEU A 116 13.25 -0.16 -10.44
N MET A 117 12.56 -1.30 -10.39
CA MET A 117 12.84 -2.33 -9.37
C MET A 117 14.27 -2.88 -9.48
N ARG A 118 14.77 -3.10 -10.72
CA ARG A 118 16.15 -3.57 -10.94
C ARG A 118 17.21 -2.53 -10.57
N MET A 119 16.92 -1.23 -10.69
CA MET A 119 17.83 -0.18 -10.24
C MET A 119 18.08 -0.26 -8.73
N PHE A 120 17.10 -0.69 -7.95
CA PHE A 120 17.25 -0.99 -6.52
C PHE A 120 17.81 -2.40 -6.25
N GLY A 121 18.29 -3.13 -7.28
CA GLY A 121 18.91 -4.44 -7.13
C GLY A 121 17.93 -5.62 -7.04
N ALA A 122 16.62 -5.39 -7.20
CA ALA A 122 15.64 -6.47 -7.20
C ALA A 122 15.75 -7.36 -8.46
N LYS A 123 15.66 -8.67 -8.27
CA LYS A 123 15.49 -9.63 -9.38
C LYS A 123 14.02 -9.68 -9.77
N VAL A 124 13.74 -9.65 -11.07
CA VAL A 124 12.37 -9.74 -11.59
C VAL A 124 12.21 -11.05 -12.35
N VAL A 125 11.32 -11.92 -11.85
CA VAL A 125 10.96 -13.20 -12.47
C VAL A 125 9.61 -13.02 -13.18
N LEU A 126 9.60 -13.30 -14.48
CA LEU A 126 8.39 -13.18 -15.28
C LEU A 126 7.55 -14.46 -15.23
N THR A 127 6.23 -14.29 -15.20
CA THR A 127 5.23 -15.34 -15.36
C THR A 127 4.41 -15.10 -16.64
N PRO A 128 3.79 -16.14 -17.23
CA PRO A 128 2.97 -15.95 -18.43
C PRO A 128 1.75 -15.06 -18.15
N LYS A 129 1.46 -14.07 -19.01
CA LYS A 129 0.26 -13.23 -18.92
C LYS A 129 -1.04 -14.01 -18.75
N ALA A 130 -1.15 -15.17 -19.40
CA ALA A 130 -2.34 -16.02 -19.35
C ALA A 130 -2.67 -16.53 -17.93
N GLU A 131 -1.67 -16.62 -17.05
CA GLU A 131 -1.85 -17.04 -15.66
C GLU A 131 -2.28 -15.88 -14.74
N GLY A 132 -2.21 -14.63 -15.22
CA GLY A 132 -2.59 -13.45 -14.46
C GLY A 132 -1.81 -13.28 -13.15
N GLY A 133 -2.38 -12.56 -12.19
CA GLY A 133 -1.77 -12.43 -10.86
C GLY A 133 -1.77 -13.75 -10.07
N LEU A 134 -2.69 -14.68 -10.38
CA LEU A 134 -2.72 -16.00 -9.77
C LEU A 134 -1.41 -16.74 -10.05
N GLY A 135 -0.91 -16.67 -11.30
CA GLY A 135 0.39 -17.21 -11.68
C GLY A 135 1.55 -16.55 -10.94
N MET A 136 1.50 -15.22 -10.77
CA MET A 136 2.50 -14.48 -10.00
C MET A 136 2.57 -14.98 -8.55
N VAL A 137 1.42 -15.05 -7.86
CA VAL A 137 1.35 -15.51 -6.46
C VAL A 137 1.83 -16.95 -6.32
N ARG A 138 1.35 -17.87 -7.19
CA ARG A 138 1.81 -19.27 -7.18
C ARG A 138 3.33 -19.38 -7.37
N LYS A 139 3.89 -18.56 -8.25
CA LYS A 139 5.33 -18.54 -8.49
C LYS A 139 6.10 -18.02 -7.28
N ALA A 140 5.61 -16.99 -6.61
CA ALA A 140 6.22 -16.46 -5.38
C ALA A 140 6.17 -17.49 -4.25
N GLU A 141 5.02 -18.12 -4.01
CA GLU A 141 4.83 -19.20 -3.03
C GLU A 141 5.80 -20.37 -3.29
N ALA A 142 5.87 -20.87 -4.53
CA ALA A 142 6.77 -21.96 -4.89
C ALA A 142 8.26 -21.60 -4.74
N LEU A 143 8.64 -20.34 -4.99
CA LEU A 143 10.00 -19.86 -4.75
C LEU A 143 10.31 -19.73 -3.27
N ALA A 144 9.34 -19.27 -2.47
CA ALA A 144 9.47 -19.15 -1.02
C ALA A 144 9.71 -20.54 -0.39
N GLU A 145 8.83 -21.49 -0.68
CA GLU A 145 8.91 -22.86 -0.16
C GLU A 145 10.22 -23.54 -0.57
N LYS A 146 10.55 -23.54 -1.86
CA LYS A 146 11.73 -24.23 -2.39
C LYS A 146 13.05 -23.75 -1.78
N ASN A 147 13.16 -22.46 -1.48
CA ASN A 147 14.42 -21.85 -1.07
C ASN A 147 14.44 -21.39 0.40
N GLY A 148 13.36 -21.59 1.14
CA GLY A 148 13.20 -21.04 2.49
C GLY A 148 13.27 -19.51 2.51
N TRP A 149 12.74 -18.84 1.48
CA TRP A 149 12.71 -17.38 1.41
C TRP A 149 11.51 -16.81 2.17
N PHE A 150 11.61 -15.56 2.58
CA PHE A 150 10.52 -14.85 3.24
C PHE A 150 9.54 -14.31 2.19
N LEU A 151 8.29 -14.76 2.23
CA LEU A 151 7.21 -14.22 1.40
C LEU A 151 6.58 -13.03 2.14
N ALA A 152 6.52 -11.87 1.50
CA ALA A 152 6.09 -10.63 2.16
C ALA A 152 4.56 -10.57 2.43
N HIS A 153 3.74 -11.35 1.71
CA HIS A 153 2.29 -11.52 1.96
C HIS A 153 1.53 -10.20 2.14
N GLN A 154 1.69 -9.26 1.20
CA GLN A 154 1.17 -7.88 1.34
C GLN A 154 -0.36 -7.77 1.61
N PHE A 155 -1.14 -8.81 1.27
CA PHE A 155 -2.60 -8.84 1.44
C PHE A 155 -3.06 -9.47 2.76
N GLU A 156 -2.21 -10.27 3.42
CA GLU A 156 -2.61 -11.13 4.53
C GLU A 156 -1.98 -10.69 5.87
N THR A 157 -0.92 -9.89 5.82
CA THR A 157 -0.23 -9.40 7.02
C THR A 157 -1.00 -8.26 7.72
N ALA A 158 -1.12 -8.36 9.05
CA ALA A 158 -1.66 -7.29 9.89
C ALA A 158 -0.83 -6.00 9.79
N ALA A 159 0.49 -6.13 9.54
CA ALA A 159 1.42 -5.01 9.38
C ALA A 159 0.96 -3.98 8.32
N ASN A 160 0.15 -4.40 7.35
CA ASN A 160 -0.42 -3.52 6.34
C ASN A 160 -1.42 -2.52 6.91
N ALA A 161 -2.32 -2.94 7.80
CA ALA A 161 -3.25 -2.04 8.45
C ALA A 161 -2.56 -1.26 9.59
N ASP A 162 -1.72 -1.95 10.37
CA ASP A 162 -1.11 -1.40 11.57
C ASP A 162 -0.24 -0.18 11.26
N ILE A 163 0.52 -0.18 10.16
CA ILE A 163 1.31 1.00 9.80
C ILE A 163 0.44 2.23 9.52
N HIS A 164 -0.75 2.05 8.96
CA HIS A 164 -1.66 3.15 8.67
C HIS A 164 -2.37 3.66 9.93
N GLU A 165 -2.60 2.79 10.90
CA GLU A 165 -3.09 3.15 12.23
C GLU A 165 -2.05 3.95 13.02
N GLU A 166 -0.79 3.52 13.00
CA GLU A 166 0.29 4.15 13.76
C GLU A 166 0.87 5.40 13.10
N THR A 167 0.78 5.53 11.77
CA THR A 167 1.36 6.68 11.03
C THR A 167 0.30 7.48 10.29
N THR A 168 -0.26 6.95 9.22
CA THR A 168 -1.13 7.71 8.30
C THR A 168 -2.33 8.35 9.01
N ALA A 169 -2.98 7.62 9.92
CA ALA A 169 -4.09 8.14 10.70
C ALA A 169 -3.63 9.23 11.68
N ARG A 170 -2.50 9.03 12.35
CA ARG A 170 -1.91 9.98 13.30
C ARG A 170 -1.53 11.28 12.61
N GLU A 171 -0.91 11.19 11.44
CA GLU A 171 -0.60 12.36 10.62
C GLU A 171 -1.87 13.11 10.20
N ILE A 172 -2.92 12.41 9.76
CA ILE A 172 -4.20 13.05 9.42
C ILE A 172 -4.82 13.73 10.65
N LEU A 173 -4.80 13.08 11.82
CA LEU A 173 -5.34 13.68 13.04
C LEU A 173 -4.56 14.93 13.45
N ALA A 174 -3.23 14.90 13.35
CA ALA A 174 -2.37 16.03 13.66
C ALA A 174 -2.57 17.19 12.66
N ASP A 175 -2.66 16.89 11.36
CA ASP A 175 -2.87 17.89 10.31
C ASP A 175 -4.20 18.64 10.44
N PHE A 176 -5.22 18.02 11.05
CA PHE A 176 -6.54 18.59 11.28
C PHE A 176 -6.82 18.84 12.78
N ASP A 177 -5.79 18.94 13.62
CA ASP A 177 -5.98 19.23 15.05
C ASP A 177 -6.71 20.57 15.25
N GLY A 178 -7.69 20.58 16.15
CA GLY A 178 -8.59 21.73 16.34
C GLY A 178 -9.53 22.06 15.17
N GLU A 179 -9.40 21.38 14.02
CA GLU A 179 -10.25 21.56 12.84
C GLU A 179 -11.21 20.39 12.62
N ARG A 180 -12.37 20.65 12.03
CA ARG A 180 -13.36 19.62 11.71
C ARG A 180 -12.93 18.84 10.47
N LEU A 181 -13.07 17.51 10.52
CA LEU A 181 -12.87 16.60 9.38
C LEU A 181 -14.16 15.83 9.12
N ASP A 182 -14.92 16.24 8.10
CA ASP A 182 -16.23 15.66 7.81
C ASP A 182 -16.18 14.33 7.05
N TYR A 183 -15.29 14.25 6.06
CA TYR A 183 -15.20 13.11 5.16
C TYR A 183 -13.73 12.71 4.93
N LEU A 184 -13.45 11.42 5.02
CA LEU A 184 -12.25 10.80 4.47
C LEU A 184 -12.66 9.97 3.25
N VAL A 185 -12.11 10.29 2.08
CA VAL A 185 -12.31 9.49 0.86
C VAL A 185 -11.05 8.71 0.58
N THR A 186 -11.17 7.40 0.37
CA THR A 186 -10.03 6.56 0.02
C THR A 186 -10.41 5.48 -1.00
N GLY A 187 -9.47 5.14 -1.88
CA GLY A 187 -9.60 3.95 -2.71
C GLY A 187 -9.23 2.69 -1.91
N TYR A 188 -9.34 1.53 -2.55
CA TYR A 188 -8.86 0.28 -1.98
C TYR A 188 -7.93 -0.46 -2.94
N GLY A 189 -7.11 -1.33 -2.35
CA GLY A 189 -6.20 -2.23 -3.04
C GLY A 189 -5.95 -3.40 -2.11
N THR A 190 -4.94 -3.29 -1.24
CA THR A 190 -4.74 -4.25 -0.12
C THR A 190 -5.70 -4.00 1.05
N GLY A 191 -6.41 -2.86 1.07
CA GLY A 191 -7.32 -2.43 2.14
C GLY A 191 -6.65 -1.94 3.42
N GLY A 192 -5.31 -1.94 3.51
CA GLY A 192 -4.59 -1.52 4.71
C GLY A 192 -4.87 -0.08 5.09
N THR A 193 -4.86 0.84 4.13
CA THR A 193 -5.11 2.27 4.38
C THR A 193 -6.51 2.51 4.93
N LEU A 194 -7.54 1.95 4.29
CA LEU A 194 -8.92 2.03 4.77
C LEU A 194 -9.04 1.46 6.18
N THR A 195 -8.46 0.28 6.42
CA THR A 195 -8.59 -0.43 7.71
C THR A 195 -7.88 0.32 8.83
N GLY A 196 -6.60 0.66 8.66
CA GLY A 196 -5.79 1.31 9.70
C GLY A 196 -6.30 2.71 10.04
N VAL A 197 -6.59 3.53 9.02
CA VAL A 197 -7.17 4.86 9.26
C VAL A 197 -8.58 4.76 9.84
N GLY A 198 -9.37 3.81 9.37
CA GLY A 198 -10.71 3.57 9.88
C GLY A 198 -10.76 3.21 11.36
N ARG A 199 -9.86 2.34 11.84
CA ARG A 199 -9.78 1.98 13.28
C ARG A 199 -9.59 3.21 14.16
N VAL A 200 -8.68 4.10 13.78
CA VAL A 200 -8.36 5.32 14.54
C VAL A 200 -9.49 6.33 14.46
N LEU A 201 -9.98 6.64 13.25
CA LEU A 201 -11.05 7.64 13.09
C LEU A 201 -12.34 7.21 13.80
N ARG A 202 -12.72 5.93 13.74
CA ARG A 202 -13.92 5.46 14.47
C ARG A 202 -13.82 5.63 15.98
N LYS A 203 -12.60 5.60 16.54
CA LYS A 203 -12.36 5.78 17.97
C LYS A 203 -12.26 7.25 18.36
N GLU A 204 -11.55 8.06 17.57
CA GLU A 204 -11.11 9.40 17.97
C GLU A 204 -11.86 10.53 17.26
N ARG A 205 -12.46 10.26 16.10
CA ARG A 205 -13.32 11.19 15.34
C ARG A 205 -14.54 10.45 14.76
N PRO A 206 -15.44 9.92 15.62
CA PRO A 206 -16.54 9.05 15.18
C PRO A 206 -17.51 9.70 14.19
N ASP A 207 -17.59 11.04 14.19
CA ASP A 207 -18.43 11.82 13.27
C ASP A 207 -17.85 11.92 11.85
N THR A 208 -16.55 11.62 11.66
CA THR A 208 -15.93 11.59 10.33
C THR A 208 -16.49 10.41 9.53
N LYS A 209 -17.06 10.72 8.36
CA LYS A 209 -17.56 9.72 7.44
C LYS A 209 -16.42 9.20 6.57
N ILE A 210 -16.33 7.87 6.43
CA ILE A 210 -15.32 7.23 5.58
C ILE A 210 -16.03 6.74 4.32
N VAL A 211 -15.62 7.29 3.18
CA VAL A 211 -16.16 6.96 1.86
C VAL A 211 -15.13 6.14 1.10
N LEU A 212 -15.52 4.94 0.70
CA LEU A 212 -14.69 4.10 -0.17
C LEU A 212 -15.01 4.37 -1.64
N SER A 213 -13.99 4.61 -2.46
CA SER A 213 -14.12 4.74 -3.90
C SER A 213 -13.63 3.45 -4.59
N GLU A 214 -14.49 2.87 -5.43
CA GLU A 214 -14.20 1.68 -6.22
C GLU A 214 -14.27 2.00 -7.72
N PRO A 215 -13.40 1.41 -8.56
CA PRO A 215 -13.56 1.53 -10.00
C PRO A 215 -14.84 0.82 -10.46
N ALA A 216 -15.63 1.46 -11.32
CA ALA A 216 -16.92 0.92 -11.79
C ALA A 216 -16.81 -0.47 -12.45
N ASN A 217 -15.66 -0.79 -13.06
CA ASN A 217 -15.41 -2.05 -13.74
C ASN A 217 -14.69 -3.10 -12.89
N ALA A 218 -14.52 -2.85 -11.58
CA ALA A 218 -13.69 -3.67 -10.71
C ALA A 218 -14.16 -3.59 -9.25
N GLN A 219 -15.47 -3.43 -9.00
CA GLN A 219 -16.02 -3.28 -7.65
C GLN A 219 -15.90 -4.58 -6.85
N LEU A 220 -15.39 -4.47 -5.62
CA LEU A 220 -15.31 -5.60 -4.70
C LEU A 220 -16.52 -5.61 -3.78
N LEU A 221 -16.77 -4.48 -3.10
CA LEU A 221 -17.85 -4.36 -2.15
C LEU A 221 -19.17 -4.07 -2.87
N GLY A 222 -19.14 -3.20 -3.87
CA GLY A 222 -20.29 -2.90 -4.73
C GLY A 222 -20.82 -4.10 -5.51
N SER A 223 -20.00 -5.15 -5.72
CA SER A 223 -20.44 -6.38 -6.40
C SER A 223 -21.47 -7.19 -5.60
N GLY A 224 -21.50 -7.06 -4.27
CA GLY A 224 -22.31 -7.91 -3.39
C GLY A 224 -21.80 -9.35 -3.22
N ASP A 225 -20.76 -9.75 -3.95
CA ASP A 225 -20.20 -11.10 -3.89
C ASP A 225 -19.28 -11.25 -2.67
N ALA A 226 -19.63 -12.16 -1.76
CA ALA A 226 -18.80 -12.47 -0.61
C ALA A 226 -17.51 -13.20 -1.04
N GLN A 227 -16.36 -12.76 -0.51
CA GLN A 227 -15.10 -13.49 -0.71
C GLN A 227 -15.01 -14.65 0.27
N GLY A 228 -15.02 -15.87 -0.25
CA GLY A 228 -14.74 -17.07 0.54
C GLY A 228 -13.32 -17.04 1.12
N ARG A 229 -13.13 -17.66 2.28
CA ARG A 229 -11.82 -17.82 2.92
C ARG A 229 -11.49 -19.28 3.14
N LYS A 230 -10.21 -19.59 3.10
CA LYS A 230 -9.64 -20.88 3.53
C LYS A 230 -9.49 -20.89 5.07
N GLU A 231 -9.20 -22.06 5.63
CA GLU A 231 -9.00 -22.25 7.08
C GLU A 231 -7.83 -21.44 7.64
N ASP A 232 -6.80 -21.21 6.83
CA ASP A 232 -5.63 -20.37 7.16
C ASP A 232 -5.92 -18.85 7.07
N GLY A 233 -7.17 -18.47 6.77
CA GLY A 233 -7.59 -17.07 6.63
C GLY A 233 -7.27 -16.45 5.27
N ALA A 234 -6.57 -17.15 4.38
CA ALA A 234 -6.27 -16.68 3.03
C ALA A 234 -7.55 -16.65 2.15
N PRO A 235 -7.64 -15.77 1.14
CA PRO A 235 -8.77 -15.73 0.23
C PRO A 235 -8.89 -17.03 -0.58
N ALA A 236 -10.10 -17.59 -0.63
CA ALA A 236 -10.42 -18.72 -1.51
C ALA A 236 -10.55 -18.24 -2.97
N PRO A 237 -10.22 -19.07 -3.98
CA PRO A 237 -10.40 -18.68 -5.38
C PRO A 237 -11.88 -18.39 -5.68
N ARG A 238 -12.21 -17.24 -6.28
CA ARG A 238 -13.54 -17.05 -6.87
C ARG A 238 -13.66 -17.92 -8.12
N LEU A 239 -14.75 -18.67 -8.23
CA LEU A 239 -15.21 -19.18 -9.51
C LEU A 239 -15.58 -17.97 -10.38
N ARG A 240 -14.94 -17.82 -11.54
CA ARG A 240 -15.27 -16.76 -12.50
C ARG A 240 -16.75 -16.83 -12.83
N SER A 241 -17.52 -15.77 -12.54
CA SER A 241 -18.76 -15.54 -13.27
C SER A 241 -18.39 -15.01 -14.66
N ALA A 242 -19.17 -15.35 -15.69
CA ALA A 242 -18.87 -15.05 -17.09
C ALA A 242 -18.80 -13.54 -17.43
N SER A 243 -19.01 -12.65 -16.45
CA SER A 243 -19.13 -11.20 -16.62
C SER A 243 -17.94 -10.37 -16.13
N ASP A 244 -16.87 -10.98 -15.61
CA ASP A 244 -15.73 -10.23 -15.04
C ASP A 244 -14.40 -10.52 -15.79
N PRO A 245 -14.00 -9.67 -16.74
CA PRO A 245 -12.79 -9.88 -17.53
C PRO A 245 -11.49 -9.34 -16.90
N GLY A 246 -11.46 -8.90 -15.63
CA GLY A 246 -10.31 -8.12 -15.13
C GLY A 246 -9.79 -8.37 -13.72
N LEU A 247 -10.55 -8.97 -12.79
CA LEU A 247 -10.13 -9.05 -11.40
C LEU A 247 -9.50 -10.40 -11.03
N ASP A 248 -8.26 -10.37 -10.54
CA ASP A 248 -7.60 -11.54 -9.97
C ASP A 248 -8.01 -11.73 -8.50
N ALA A 249 -8.63 -12.89 -8.24
CA ALA A 249 -9.52 -13.18 -7.11
C ALA A 249 -8.83 -13.48 -5.77
N ARG A 250 -7.61 -12.98 -5.53
CA ARG A 250 -6.86 -13.23 -4.27
C ARG A 250 -6.52 -11.97 -3.46
N LEU A 251 -7.09 -10.81 -3.80
CA LEU A 251 -6.70 -9.52 -3.20
C LEU A 251 -7.78 -8.94 -2.27
N HIS A 252 -8.25 -9.71 -1.28
CA HIS A 252 -9.28 -9.25 -0.35
C HIS A 252 -8.71 -9.03 1.07
N PRO A 253 -8.95 -7.86 1.71
CA PRO A 253 -8.52 -7.61 3.08
C PRO A 253 -9.35 -8.37 4.12
N ALA A 254 -8.77 -8.59 5.31
CA ALA A 254 -9.49 -8.99 6.52
C ALA A 254 -10.17 -7.78 7.17
N GLY A 255 -11.47 -7.92 7.45
CA GLY A 255 -12.25 -6.99 8.27
C GLY A 255 -12.87 -5.84 7.47
N SER A 256 -14.10 -6.02 6.98
CA SER A 256 -14.96 -4.91 6.58
C SER A 256 -15.56 -4.27 7.83
N ALA A 257 -14.87 -3.28 8.41
CA ALA A 257 -15.49 -2.39 9.39
C ALA A 257 -16.43 -1.43 8.65
N GLY A 258 -17.70 -1.37 9.08
CA GLY A 258 -18.82 -0.62 8.50
C GLY A 258 -18.45 0.54 7.58
N ILE A 259 -18.68 0.31 6.28
CA ILE A 259 -18.57 1.27 5.18
C ILE A 259 -20.01 1.66 4.84
N HIS A 260 -20.29 2.97 4.75
CA HIS A 260 -21.55 3.52 4.25
C HIS A 260 -21.28 4.23 2.93
#